data_AF-A0A519F6H0-F1
#
_entry.id   AF-A0A519F6H0-F1
#
_cell.length_a   1.000
_cell.length_b   1.000
_cell.length_c   1.000
_cell.angle_alpha   90.00
_cell.angle_beta   90.00
_cell.angle_gamma   90.00
#
_symmetry.space_group_name_H-M   'P 1'
#
loop_
_entity.id
_entity.type
_entity.pdbx_description
1 polymer ?
#
loop_
_entity_poly.entity_id
_entity_poly.type
_entity_poly.pdbx_seq_one_letter_code
_entity_poly.pdbx_strand_id
1 'polypeptide(L)'
;MDGKPALYIFETCTNLNRTLPALQHDTHRPEDLDSDGEDHCADALRYGCMSRPWAAVAPVATKPKDSWTRAFDREDGSGGNSWKTA
;
A
#
# COMPACT_ATOMS: atom_id res chain seq x y z
N MET A 1 -10.13 0.65 0.13
CA MET A 1 -9.53 -0.13 -0.98
C MET A 1 -10.60 -0.26 -2.03
N ASP A 2 -10.52 0.53 -3.08
CA ASP A 2 -11.58 0.67 -4.08
C ASP A 2 -11.54 -0.49 -5.09
N GLY A 3 -11.56 -1.73 -4.60
CA GLY A 3 -11.55 -2.95 -5.41
C GLY A 3 -10.24 -3.26 -6.17
N LYS A 4 -9.17 -2.50 -5.94
CA LYS A 4 -7.87 -2.68 -6.62
C LYS A 4 -7.01 -3.75 -5.94
N PRO A 5 -6.30 -4.61 -6.71
CA PRO A 5 -5.40 -5.58 -6.13
C PRO A 5 -4.20 -4.91 -5.44
N ALA A 6 -3.73 -5.55 -4.35
CA ALA A 6 -2.62 -5.07 -3.53
C ALA A 6 -1.24 -5.58 -4.00
N LEU A 7 -1.22 -6.55 -4.92
CA LEU A 7 -0.03 -7.16 -5.50
C LEU A 7 -0.15 -7.16 -7.02
N TYR A 8 0.90 -6.71 -7.69
CA TYR A 8 1.05 -6.77 -9.14
C TYR A 8 2.37 -7.48 -9.46
N ILE A 9 2.34 -8.37 -10.44
CA ILE A 9 3.51 -9.11 -10.91
C ILE A 9 3.74 -8.70 -12.37
N PHE A 10 4.95 -8.29 -12.70
CA PHE A 10 5.31 -7.89 -14.06
C PHE A 10 5.52 -9.12 -14.96
N GLU A 11 5.24 -8.97 -16.25
CA GLU A 11 5.46 -10.02 -17.24
C GLU A 11 6.95 -10.42 -17.35
N THR A 12 7.86 -9.50 -17.04
CA THR A 12 9.31 -9.71 -17.06
C THR A 12 9.84 -10.57 -15.92
N CYS A 13 9.02 -10.87 -14.90
CA CYS A 13 9.33 -11.82 -13.83
C CYS A 13 9.20 -13.27 -14.31
N THR A 14 9.96 -13.63 -15.36
CA THR A 14 9.82 -14.90 -16.10
C THR A 14 9.90 -16.14 -15.21
N ASN A 15 10.82 -16.15 -14.24
CA ASN A 15 10.97 -17.26 -13.29
C ASN A 15 9.76 -17.39 -12.37
N LEU A 16 9.26 -16.29 -11.81
CA LEU A 16 8.08 -16.33 -10.96
C LEU A 16 6.84 -16.73 -11.76
N ASN A 17 6.66 -16.20 -12.96
CA ASN A 17 5.48 -16.45 -13.78
C ASN A 17 5.35 -17.91 -14.22
N ARG A 18 6.48 -18.62 -14.46
CA ARG A 18 6.46 -20.04 -14.83
C ARG A 18 6.32 -20.96 -13.61
N THR A 19 6.86 -20.59 -12.45
CA THR A 19 6.87 -21.47 -11.26
C THR A 19 5.63 -21.28 -10.39
N LEU A 20 5.14 -20.04 -10.23
CA LEU A 20 4.02 -19.74 -9.34
C LEU A 20 2.75 -20.55 -9.65
N PRO A 21 2.32 -20.76 -10.92
CA PRO A 21 1.18 -21.61 -11.24
C PRO A 21 1.46 -23.12 -11.11
N ALA A 22 2.73 -23.52 -11.10
CA ALA A 22 3.14 -24.92 -11.05
C ALA A 22 3.30 -25.44 -9.61
N LEU A 23 3.32 -24.56 -8.61
CA LEU A 23 3.44 -24.92 -7.19
C LEU A 23 2.36 -25.95 -6.79
N GLN A 24 2.80 -27.02 -6.14
CA GLN A 24 1.95 -28.07 -5.60
C GLN A 24 1.96 -28.04 -4.08
N HIS A 25 0.90 -28.57 -3.49
CA HIS A 25 0.83 -28.82 -2.04
C HIS A 25 1.73 -29.99 -1.66
N ASP A 26 2.29 -29.94 -0.45
CA ASP A 26 3.03 -31.07 0.11
C ASP A 26 2.10 -32.27 0.35
N THR A 27 2.58 -33.47 0.05
CA THR A 27 1.79 -34.71 0.11
C THR A 27 1.47 -35.17 1.54
N HIS A 28 2.27 -34.78 2.52
CA HIS A 28 2.12 -35.10 3.93
C HIS A 28 1.51 -33.93 4.72
N ARG A 29 1.67 -32.69 4.23
CA ARG A 29 1.19 -31.45 4.84
C ARG A 29 0.43 -30.60 3.81
N PRO A 30 -0.87 -30.85 3.61
CA PRO A 30 -1.64 -30.19 2.56
C PRO A 30 -1.75 -28.67 2.73
N GLU A 31 -1.50 -28.13 3.92
CA GLU A 31 -1.42 -26.69 4.17
C GLU A 31 -0.11 -26.03 3.71
N ASP A 32 0.94 -26.82 3.49
CA ASP A 32 2.28 -26.37 3.09
C ASP A 32 2.51 -26.61 1.58
N LEU A 33 3.56 -25.96 1.06
CA LEU A 33 4.05 -26.17 -0.31
C LEU A 33 5.07 -27.31 -0.33
N ASP A 34 5.11 -28.03 -1.46
CA ASP A 34 6.17 -29.01 -1.74
C ASP A 34 7.53 -28.30 -1.89
N SER A 35 8.39 -28.45 -0.88
CA SER A 35 9.72 -27.82 -0.82
C SER A 35 10.80 -28.56 -1.64
N ASP A 36 10.51 -29.76 -2.15
CA ASP A 36 11.43 -30.47 -3.05
C ASP A 36 11.31 -29.94 -4.50
N GLY A 37 10.27 -29.15 -4.79
CA GLY A 37 10.02 -28.49 -6.06
C GLY A 37 10.71 -27.13 -6.23
N GLU A 38 10.37 -26.42 -7.32
CA GLU A 38 10.93 -25.10 -7.61
C GLU A 38 10.16 -23.96 -6.88
N ASP A 39 10.42 -23.81 -5.59
CA ASP A 39 9.69 -22.90 -4.68
C ASP A 39 10.39 -21.55 -4.39
N HIS A 40 11.65 -21.39 -4.79
CA HIS A 40 12.50 -20.26 -4.37
C HIS A 40 11.91 -18.88 -4.69
N CYS A 41 11.26 -18.74 -5.85
CA CYS A 41 10.60 -17.50 -6.24
C CYS A 41 9.33 -17.23 -5.41
N ALA A 42 8.59 -18.29 -5.07
CA ALA A 42 7.41 -18.22 -4.21
C ALA A 42 7.80 -17.80 -2.79
N ASP A 43 8.90 -18.37 -2.28
CA ASP A 43 9.46 -18.00 -0.99
C ASP A 43 9.92 -16.55 -0.94
N ALA A 44 10.65 -16.09 -1.96
CA ALA A 44 11.06 -14.69 -2.06
C ALA A 44 9.84 -13.75 -2.10
N LEU A 45 8.79 -14.11 -2.86
CA LEU A 45 7.55 -13.35 -2.91
C LEU A 45 6.86 -13.31 -1.53
N ARG A 46 6.76 -14.46 -0.87
CA ARG A 46 6.18 -14.61 0.48
C ARG A 46 6.91 -13.72 1.48
N TYR A 47 8.25 -13.77 1.53
CA TYR A 47 9.04 -12.89 2.38
C TYR A 47 8.85 -11.41 2.01
N GLY A 48 8.75 -11.08 0.72
CA GLY A 48 8.44 -9.74 0.24
C GLY A 48 7.11 -9.21 0.80
N CYS A 49 6.05 -10.02 0.76
CA CYS A 49 4.75 -9.69 1.33
C CYS A 49 4.78 -9.58 2.87
N MET A 50 5.44 -10.52 3.55
CA MET A 50 5.51 -10.52 5.02
C MET A 50 6.34 -9.36 5.57
N SER A 51 7.38 -8.93 4.86
CA SER A 51 8.24 -7.81 5.27
C SER A 51 7.50 -6.46 5.33
N ARG A 52 6.38 -6.35 4.61
CA ARG A 52 5.62 -5.10 4.43
C ARG A 52 4.14 -5.37 4.70
N PRO A 53 3.78 -5.65 5.97
CA PRO A 53 2.41 -5.93 6.32
C PRO A 53 1.53 -4.74 5.98
N TRP A 54 0.33 -5.01 5.49
CA TRP A 54 -0.63 -3.97 5.18
C TRP A 54 -1.10 -3.31 6.48
N ALA A 55 -0.61 -2.09 6.73
CA ALA A 55 -1.08 -1.27 7.85
C ALA A 55 -2.24 -0.40 7.40
N ALA A 56 -3.26 -0.25 8.26
CA ALA A 56 -4.24 0.80 8.08
C ALA A 56 -3.53 2.15 8.09
N VAL A 57 -3.91 3.06 7.17
CA VAL A 57 -3.42 4.43 7.19
C VAL A 57 -3.84 5.03 8.53
N ALA A 58 -2.87 5.37 9.38
CA ALA A 58 -3.17 6.04 10.63
C ALA A 58 -3.96 7.32 10.33
N PRO A 59 -5.02 7.63 11.09
CA PRO A 59 -5.74 8.86 10.89
C PRO A 59 -4.74 10.01 10.97
N VAL A 60 -4.71 10.86 9.96
CA VAL A 60 -3.87 12.05 9.98
C VAL A 60 -4.33 12.87 11.17
N ALA A 61 -3.49 12.95 12.21
CA ALA A 61 -3.78 13.79 13.35
C ALA A 61 -3.93 15.22 12.84
N THR A 62 -5.14 15.78 12.93
CA THR A 62 -5.35 17.19 12.63
C THR A 62 -4.48 17.97 13.60
N LYS A 63 -3.43 18.61 13.09
CA LYS A 63 -2.62 19.52 13.92
C LYS A 63 -3.57 20.54 14.56
N PRO A 64 -3.50 20.77 15.87
CA PRO A 64 -4.33 21.79 16.50
C PRO A 64 -4.07 23.12 15.79
N LYS A 65 -5.11 23.74 15.23
CA LYS A 65 -4.99 25.06 14.60
C LYS A 65 -4.47 26.04 15.64
N ASP A 66 -3.30 26.61 15.39
CA ASP A 66 -2.73 27.66 16.23
C ASP A 66 -3.54 28.96 16.15
N SER A 67 -3.24 29.91 17.04
CA SER A 67 -3.95 31.18 17.14
C SER A 67 -3.83 32.02 15.87
N TRP A 68 -2.73 31.89 15.13
CA TRP A 68 -2.48 32.62 13.89
C TRP A 68 -3.33 32.07 12.75
N THR A 69 -3.41 30.75 12.61
CA THR A 69 -4.23 30.05 11.60
C THR A 69 -5.72 30.39 11.76
N ARG A 70 -6.21 30.52 13.01
CA ARG A 70 -7.60 30.90 13.29
C ARG A 70 -7.91 32.38 13.03
N ALA A 71 -6.90 33.24 13.02
CA ALA A 71 -7.06 34.65 12.73
C ALA A 71 -7.26 34.86 11.22
N PHE A 72 -6.46 34.18 10.40
CA PHE A 72 -6.56 34.26 8.93
C PHE A 72 -7.80 33.56 8.35
N ASP A 73 -8.30 32.48 8.97
CA ASP A 73 -9.55 31.77 8.58
C ASP A 73 -10.85 32.50 9.00
N ARG A 74 -10.75 33.55 9.83
CA ARG A 74 -11.92 34.31 10.32
C ARG A 74 -12.17 35.57 9.48
N GLU A 75 -11.21 35.98 8.67
CA GLU A 75 -11.22 37.25 7.93
C GLU A 75 -11.90 37.16 6.55
N ASP A 76 -12.12 35.95 6.05
CA ASP A 76 -12.78 35.63 4.79
C ASP A 76 -14.32 35.57 4.88
N GLY A 77 -14.89 35.83 6.07
CA GLY A 77 -16.33 35.83 6.34
C GLY A 77 -17.07 37.17 6.19
N SER A 78 -16.38 38.32 6.05
CA SER A 78 -17.09 39.59 5.78
C SER A 78 -16.23 40.64 5.06
N GLY A 79 -16.48 40.79 3.76
CA GLY A 79 -16.43 42.10 3.10
C GLY A 79 -15.13 42.50 2.40
N GLY A 80 -15.17 42.49 1.07
CA GLY A 80 -14.61 43.57 0.25
C GLY A 80 -13.15 43.48 -0.16
N ASN A 81 -12.92 43.20 -1.44
CA ASN A 81 -11.63 43.24 -2.12
C ASN A 81 -11.00 44.66 -2.14
N SER A 82 -9.84 44.88 -1.50
CA SER A 82 -9.13 46.17 -1.63
C SER A 82 -7.62 46.10 -1.93
N TRP A 83 -6.95 44.95 -1.95
CA TRP A 83 -5.47 44.93 -2.09
C TRP A 83 -4.94 44.32 -3.40
N LYS A 84 -5.79 43.84 -4.30
CA LYS A 84 -5.39 43.40 -5.66
C LYS A 84 -5.68 44.49 -6.69
N THR A 85 -4.79 45.48 -6.79
CA THR A 85 -4.66 46.33 -7.99
C THR A 85 -3.21 46.77 -8.17
N ALA A 86 -2.55 46.20 -9.18
CA ALA A 86 -1.71 46.86 -10.21
C ALA A 86 -1.12 45.77 -11.12
#